data_AF-A0A2L0NGC1-F1
#
_entry.id   AF-A0A2L0NGC1-F1
#
_cell.length_a   1.000
_cell.length_b   1.000
_cell.length_c   1.000
_cell.angle_alpha   90.00
_cell.angle_beta   90.00
_cell.angle_gamma   90.00
#
_symmetry.space_group_name_H-M   'P 1'
#
loop_
_entity.id
_entity.type
_entity.pdbx_description
1 polymer ?
#
loop_
_entity_poly.entity_id
_entity_poly.type
_entity_poly.pdbx_seq_one_letter_code
_entity_poly.pdbx_strand_id
1 'polypeptide(L)'
;MMASPSVVLVLVGALSVAFFGACAVGLTGRLVRRRPELVLDTAGLDHVQLGRISWSEIAEVRIRAVNTGSALTPHVVELVLHDPAGYLARAPRIARANARMGYSPSFSTSTLPVGHDAVADAMLRHRPELTVHNWGKRP
;
A
#
# COMPACT_ATOMS: atom_id res chain seq x y z
N MET A 1 40.59 -21.03 3.76
CA MET A 1 40.56 -20.33 5.07
C MET A 1 39.12 -20.35 5.57
N MET A 2 38.75 -21.30 6.43
CA MET A 2 37.42 -21.32 7.06
C MET A 2 37.43 -20.26 8.18
N ALA A 3 36.52 -19.29 8.11
CA ALA A 3 36.36 -18.31 9.18
C ALA A 3 36.05 -19.04 10.49
N SER A 4 36.68 -18.65 11.60
CA SER A 4 36.34 -19.21 12.90
C SER A 4 34.88 -18.90 13.23
N PRO A 5 34.17 -19.81 13.93
CA PRO A 5 32.74 -19.64 14.22
C PRO A 5 32.43 -18.31 14.95
N SER A 6 33.38 -17.80 15.74
CA SER A 6 33.29 -16.49 16.40
C SER A 6 33.25 -15.31 15.40
N VAL A 7 34.04 -15.35 14.33
CA VAL A 7 34.04 -14.29 13.31
C VAL A 7 32.72 -14.28 12.53
N VAL A 8 32.19 -15.46 12.22
CA VAL A 8 30.88 -15.59 11.56
C VAL A 8 29.78 -15.00 12.43
N LEU A 9 29.76 -15.32 13.74
CA LEU A 9 28.78 -14.77 14.68
C LEU A 9 28.86 -13.24 14.78
N VAL A 10 30.07 -12.67 14.81
CA VAL A 10 30.26 -11.21 14.84
C VAL A 10 29.71 -10.56 13.56
N LEU A 11 29.98 -11.13 12.38
CA LEU A 11 29.47 -10.59 11.12
C LEU A 11 27.95 -10.67 11.02
N VAL A 12 27.35 -11.78 11.44
CA VAL A 12 25.89 -11.95 11.48
C VAL A 12 25.27 -10.95 12.46
N GLY A 13 25.87 -10.77 13.64
CA GLY A 13 25.43 -9.78 14.63
C GLY A 13 25.51 -8.35 14.08
N ALA A 14 26.64 -7.98 13.47
CA ALA A 14 26.81 -6.66 12.87
C ALA A 14 25.80 -6.39 11.74
N LEU A 15 25.58 -7.37 10.85
CA LEU A 15 24.60 -7.26 9.78
C LEU A 15 23.16 -7.13 10.33
N SER A 16 22.84 -7.87 11.39
CA SER A 16 21.55 -7.80 12.07
C SER A 16 21.32 -6.43 12.68
N VAL A 17 22.29 -5.90 13.43
CA VAL A 17 22.21 -4.56 14.02
C VAL A 17 22.05 -3.49 12.95
N ALA A 18 22.80 -3.58 11.84
CA ALA A 18 22.66 -2.65 10.74
C ALA A 18 21.25 -2.71 10.11
N PHE A 19 20.74 -3.91 9.85
CA PHE A 19 19.42 -4.11 9.26
C PHE A 19 18.29 -3.63 10.19
N PHE A 20 18.24 -4.16 11.42
CA PHE A 20 17.19 -3.82 12.37
C PHE A 20 17.29 -2.37 12.87
N GLY A 21 18.51 -1.84 13.01
CA GLY A 21 18.74 -0.42 13.33
C GLY A 21 18.19 0.49 12.23
N ALA A 22 18.43 0.17 10.96
CA ALA A 22 17.87 0.92 9.84
C ALA A 22 16.32 0.86 9.82
N CYS A 23 15.74 -0.31 10.09
CA CYS A 23 14.29 -0.48 10.22
C CYS A 23 13.73 0.38 11.37
N ALA A 24 14.38 0.37 12.53
CA ALA A 24 13.95 1.13 13.71
C ALA A 24 13.97 2.64 13.46
N VAL A 25 15.03 3.16 12.84
CA VAL A 25 15.13 4.57 12.45
C VAL A 25 14.01 4.95 11.46
N GLY A 26 13.76 4.10 10.45
CA GLY A 26 12.70 4.33 9.47
C GLY A 26 11.30 4.39 10.09
N LEU A 27 10.98 3.44 10.98
CA LEU A 27 9.70 3.40 11.69
C LEU A 27 9.54 4.58 12.65
N THR A 28 10.59 4.93 13.39
CA THR A 28 10.59 6.08 14.30
C THR A 28 10.37 7.39 13.52
N GLY A 29 11.06 7.56 12.39
CA GLY A 29 10.87 8.71 11.50
C GLY A 29 9.43 8.82 10.98
N ARG A 30 8.79 7.69 10.65
CA ARG A 30 7.37 7.66 10.26
C ARG A 30 6.44 8.07 11.40
N LEU A 31 6.70 7.59 12.61
CA LEU A 31 5.91 7.92 13.79
C LEU A 31 5.97 9.42 14.12
N VAL A 32 7.14 10.04 13.97
CA VAL A 32 7.35 11.48 14.20
C VAL A 32 6.70 12.33 13.11
N ARG A 33 6.80 11.91 11.84
CA ARG A 33 6.30 12.73 10.70
C ARG A 33 4.78 12.73 10.53
N ARG A 34 4.05 11.85 11.24
CA ARG A 34 2.56 11.78 11.30
C ARG A 34 1.86 12.14 9.99
N ARG A 35 2.34 11.62 8.86
CA ARG A 35 1.68 11.85 7.58
C ARG A 35 0.45 10.95 7.48
N PRO A 36 -0.70 11.47 7.05
CA PRO A 36 -1.86 10.63 6.77
C PRO A 36 -1.48 9.57 5.72
N GLU A 37 -1.90 8.34 5.95
CA GLU A 37 -1.62 7.23 5.04
C GLU A 37 -2.37 7.36 3.72
N LEU A 38 -3.63 7.79 3.82
CA LEU A 38 -4.54 8.02 2.72
C LEU A 38 -5.19 9.39 2.87
N VAL A 39 -5.09 10.22 1.84
CA VAL A 39 -5.82 11.48 1.71
C VAL A 39 -6.70 11.38 0.46
N LEU A 40 -7.99 11.60 0.64
CA LEU A 40 -8.94 11.74 -0.45
C LEU A 40 -9.34 13.21 -0.51
N ASP A 41 -9.17 13.83 -1.66
CA ASP A 41 -9.59 15.21 -1.88
C ASP A 41 -10.30 15.37 -3.23
N THR A 42 -10.55 16.60 -3.65
CA THR A 42 -11.28 16.89 -4.89
C THR A 42 -10.52 16.54 -6.16
N ALA A 43 -9.19 16.49 -6.13
CA ALA A 43 -8.37 16.19 -7.29
C ALA A 43 -7.97 14.71 -7.37
N GLY A 44 -7.95 13.98 -6.25
CA GLY A 44 -7.66 12.56 -6.29
C GLY A 44 -7.41 11.92 -4.93
N LEU A 45 -6.67 10.82 -5.00
CA LEU A 45 -6.17 10.04 -3.89
C LEU A 45 -4.67 10.26 -3.76
N ASP A 46 -4.19 10.59 -2.57
CA ASP A 46 -2.77 10.55 -2.22
C ASP A 46 -2.53 9.47 -1.17
N HIS A 47 -1.62 8.54 -1.48
CA HIS A 47 -1.29 7.45 -0.59
C HIS A 47 0.23 7.35 -0.41
N VAL A 48 0.70 7.13 0.82
CA VAL A 48 2.14 7.16 1.15
C VAL A 48 3.01 6.18 0.35
N GLN A 49 2.44 5.09 -0.17
CA GLN A 49 3.16 4.11 -0.99
C GLN A 49 2.86 4.21 -2.50
N LEU A 50 1.67 4.67 -2.87
CA LEU A 50 1.24 4.76 -4.27
C LEU A 50 1.51 6.15 -4.87
N GLY A 51 1.72 7.15 -4.01
CA GLY A 51 1.76 8.56 -4.39
C GLY A 51 0.37 9.05 -4.77
N ARG A 52 0.36 10.11 -5.58
CA ARG A 52 -0.83 10.81 -6.01
C ARG A 52 -1.44 10.20 -7.27
N ILE A 53 -2.72 9.83 -7.23
CA ILE A 53 -3.51 9.33 -8.36
C ILE A 53 -4.75 10.22 -8.51
N SER A 54 -4.92 10.83 -9.68
CA SER A 54 -6.09 11.64 -10.02
C SER A 54 -7.33 10.79 -10.14
N TRP A 55 -8.50 11.34 -9.80
CA TRP A 55 -9.78 10.66 -10.06
C TRP A 55 -9.97 10.29 -11.53
N SER A 56 -9.45 11.12 -12.44
CA SER A 56 -9.53 10.87 -13.89
C SER A 56 -8.65 9.71 -14.37
N GLU A 57 -7.70 9.25 -13.56
CA GLU A 57 -6.85 8.09 -13.89
C GLU A 57 -7.49 6.78 -13.42
N ILE A 58 -8.45 6.85 -12.50
CA ILE A 58 -9.11 5.68 -11.91
C ILE A 58 -10.34 5.32 -12.74
N ALA A 59 -10.28 4.17 -13.39
CA ALA A 59 -11.40 3.60 -14.13
C ALA A 59 -12.42 2.95 -13.18
N GLU A 60 -11.93 2.22 -12.18
CA GLU A 60 -12.76 1.38 -11.32
C GLU A 60 -12.04 1.15 -9.99
N VAL A 61 -12.82 0.94 -8.93
CA VAL A 61 -12.32 0.51 -7.62
C VAL A 61 -12.83 -0.89 -7.32
N ARG A 62 -11.91 -1.80 -7.00
CA ARG A 62 -12.23 -3.16 -6.60
C ARG A 62 -11.89 -3.37 -5.14
N ILE A 63 -12.83 -3.87 -4.37
CA ILE A 63 -12.62 -4.26 -2.98
C ILE A 63 -12.54 -5.78 -2.92
N ARG A 64 -11.39 -6.28 -2.48
CA ARG A 64 -11.11 -7.72 -2.37
C ARG A 64 -10.81 -8.07 -0.93
N ALA A 65 -11.52 -9.07 -0.41
CA ALA A 65 -11.14 -9.73 0.84
C ALA A 65 -9.93 -10.64 0.58
N VAL A 66 -8.86 -10.46 1.35
CA VAL A 66 -7.67 -11.32 1.27
C VAL A 66 -7.76 -12.34 2.40
N ASN A 67 -8.10 -13.58 2.04
CA ASN A 67 -8.12 -14.69 2.98
C ASN A 67 -6.68 -15.05 3.38
N THR A 68 -6.27 -14.60 4.56
CA THR A 68 -4.92 -14.84 5.10
C THR A 68 -4.88 -16.01 6.08
N GLY A 69 -5.98 -16.78 6.21
CA GLY A 69 -6.11 -17.85 7.22
C GLY A 69 -6.19 -17.34 8.68
N SER A 70 -6.23 -16.03 8.87
CA SER A 70 -6.42 -15.35 10.15
C SER A 70 -7.89 -15.03 10.40
N ALA A 71 -8.29 -14.88 11.67
CA ALA A 71 -9.64 -14.48 12.06
C ALA A 71 -10.04 -13.09 11.52
N LEU A 72 -9.06 -12.27 11.14
CA LEU A 72 -9.27 -10.98 10.48
C LEU A 72 -8.99 -11.15 8.98
N THR A 73 -10.00 -10.96 8.14
CA THR A 73 -9.85 -10.91 6.67
C THR A 73 -9.56 -9.48 6.22
N PRO A 74 -8.28 -9.11 5.99
CA PRO A 74 -7.96 -7.77 5.51
C PRO A 74 -8.59 -7.53 4.15
N HIS A 75 -9.19 -6.35 3.99
CA HIS A 75 -9.73 -5.90 2.71
C HIS A 75 -8.71 -5.02 2.02
N VAL A 76 -8.47 -5.32 0.75
CA VAL A 76 -7.59 -4.57 -0.13
C VAL A 76 -8.45 -3.81 -1.12
N VAL A 77 -8.19 -2.51 -1.23
CA VAL A 77 -8.77 -1.63 -2.24
C VAL A 77 -7.78 -1.60 -3.40
N GLU A 78 -8.18 -2.16 -4.52
CA GLU A 78 -7.45 -2.20 -5.78
C GLU A 78 -7.98 -1.10 -6.71
N LEU A 79 -7.08 -0.30 -7.26
CA LEU A 79 -7.40 0.77 -8.19
C LEU A 79 -7.12 0.27 -9.61
N VAL A 80 -8.16 0.17 -10.43
CA VAL A 80 -8.02 -0.09 -11.85
C VAL A 80 -7.81 1.24 -12.55
N LEU A 81 -6.70 1.36 -13.28
CA LEU A 81 -6.34 2.61 -13.95
C LEU A 81 -6.71 2.57 -15.44
N HIS A 82 -7.11 3.72 -15.99
CA HIS A 82 -7.32 3.87 -17.43
C HIS A 82 -6.02 3.72 -18.22
N ASP A 83 -4.95 4.37 -17.75
CA ASP A 83 -3.61 4.28 -18.33
C ASP A 83 -2.57 3.94 -17.24
N PRO A 84 -2.30 2.65 -17.03
CA PRO A 84 -1.27 2.22 -16.08
C PRO A 84 0.12 2.74 -16.44
N ALA A 85 0.46 2.91 -17.72
CA ALA A 85 1.79 3.33 -18.14
C ALA A 85 2.06 4.79 -17.76
N GLY A 86 1.08 5.68 -17.98
CA GLY A 86 1.13 7.08 -17.56
C GLY A 86 1.31 7.26 -16.06
N TYR A 87 0.60 6.47 -15.24
CA TYR A 87 0.81 6.44 -13.80
C TYR A 87 2.22 5.94 -13.43
N LEU A 88 2.65 4.82 -14.01
CA LEU A 88 3.93 4.19 -13.67
C LEU A 88 5.14 5.07 -14.01
N ALA A 89 5.05 5.96 -14.99
CA ALA A 89 6.10 6.92 -15.32
C ALA A 89 6.45 7.85 -14.15
N ARG A 90 5.45 8.20 -13.32
CA ARG A 90 5.58 9.10 -12.15
C ARG A 90 5.45 8.39 -10.80
N ALA A 91 5.15 7.09 -10.80
CA ALA A 91 4.88 6.32 -9.59
C ALA A 91 6.14 6.14 -8.69
N PRO A 92 5.95 6.07 -7.36
CA PRO A 92 7.03 5.73 -6.43
C PRO A 92 7.70 4.40 -6.76
N ARG A 93 8.95 4.22 -6.32
CA ARG A 93 9.74 2.99 -6.60
C ARG A 93 9.01 1.71 -6.18
N ILE A 94 8.34 1.73 -5.04
CA ILE A 94 7.57 0.58 -4.52
C ILE A 94 6.41 0.23 -5.44
N ALA A 95 5.62 1.22 -5.88
CA ALA A 95 4.51 0.98 -6.80
C ALA A 95 4.98 0.41 -8.14
N ARG A 96 6.10 0.90 -8.67
CA ARG A 96 6.72 0.34 -9.89
C ARG A 96 7.23 -1.08 -9.71
N ALA A 97 7.81 -1.39 -8.55
CA ALA A 97 8.26 -2.75 -8.24
C ALA A 97 7.08 -3.72 -8.14
N ASN A 98 6.00 -3.31 -7.48
CA ASN A 98 4.76 -4.10 -7.39
C ASN A 98 4.14 -4.36 -8.76
N ALA A 99 4.09 -3.33 -9.63
CA ALA A 99 3.59 -3.49 -11.00
C ALA A 99 4.42 -4.48 -11.83
N ARG A 100 5.75 -4.52 -11.65
CA ARG A 100 6.62 -5.53 -12.30
C ARG A 100 6.33 -6.95 -11.85
N MET A 101 5.73 -7.14 -10.69
CA MET A 101 5.28 -8.44 -10.18
C MET A 101 3.83 -8.75 -10.56
N GLY A 102 3.20 -7.92 -11.41
CA GLY A 102 1.82 -8.11 -11.85
C GLY A 102 0.75 -7.58 -10.88
N TYR A 103 1.14 -6.82 -9.85
CA TYR A 103 0.18 -6.23 -8.92
C TYR A 103 -0.30 -4.86 -9.39
N SER A 104 -1.62 -4.70 -9.47
CA SER A 104 -2.26 -3.39 -9.63
C SER A 104 -2.01 -2.50 -8.41
N PRO A 105 -2.04 -1.16 -8.57
CA PRO A 105 -2.00 -0.23 -7.45
C PRO A 105 -3.10 -0.56 -6.45
N SER A 106 -2.71 -0.93 -5.25
CA SER A 106 -3.64 -1.37 -4.22
C SER A 106 -3.10 -1.02 -2.83
N PHE A 107 -4.01 -0.84 -1.89
CA PHE A 107 -3.70 -0.56 -0.49
C PHE A 107 -4.63 -1.35 0.43
N SER A 108 -4.12 -1.70 1.61
CA SER A 108 -4.93 -2.37 2.63
C SER A 108 -5.68 -1.34 3.45
N THR A 109 -6.89 -1.69 3.86
CA THR A 109 -7.70 -0.86 4.76
C THR A 109 -7.44 -1.17 6.23
N SER A 110 -6.69 -2.23 6.55
CA SER A 110 -6.35 -2.60 7.93
C SER A 110 -5.39 -1.63 8.61
N THR A 111 -4.67 -0.83 7.82
CA THR A 111 -3.75 0.21 8.30
C THR A 111 -4.43 1.57 8.48
N LEU A 112 -5.68 1.69 8.02
CA LEU A 112 -6.48 2.90 8.14
C LEU A 112 -7.32 2.89 9.42
N PRO A 113 -7.65 4.06 9.99
CA PRO A 113 -8.55 4.15 11.15
C PRO A 113 -10.02 3.85 10.81
N VAL A 114 -10.35 3.65 9.52
CA VAL A 114 -11.70 3.42 9.01
C VAL A 114 -11.74 2.17 8.12
N GLY A 115 -12.88 1.50 8.07
CA GLY A 115 -13.09 0.30 7.25
C GLY A 115 -13.22 0.60 5.75
N HIS A 116 -13.14 -0.45 4.93
CA HIS A 116 -13.20 -0.36 3.47
C HIS A 116 -14.49 0.26 2.93
N ASP A 117 -15.64 0.01 3.57
CA ASP A 117 -16.92 0.62 3.19
C ASP A 117 -16.87 2.15 3.35
N ALA A 118 -16.34 2.65 4.48
CA ALA A 118 -16.21 4.08 4.72
C ALA A 118 -15.23 4.77 3.74
N VAL A 119 -14.18 4.06 3.32
CA VAL A 119 -13.26 4.52 2.26
C VAL A 119 -14.00 4.59 0.92
N ALA A 120 -14.74 3.54 0.54
CA ALA A 120 -15.50 3.50 -0.69
C ALA A 120 -16.55 4.63 -0.75
N ASP A 121 -17.30 4.84 0.33
CA ASP A 121 -18.25 5.94 0.46
C ASP A 121 -17.55 7.30 0.30
N ALA A 122 -16.36 7.46 0.88
CA ALA A 122 -15.58 8.68 0.73
C ALA A 122 -15.12 8.91 -0.71
N MET A 123 -14.69 7.86 -1.41
CA MET A 123 -14.33 7.94 -2.83
C MET A 123 -15.55 8.32 -3.69
N LEU A 124 -16.71 7.71 -3.42
CA LEU A 124 -17.97 8.02 -4.12
C LEU A 124 -18.46 9.45 -3.87
N ARG A 125 -18.24 10.00 -2.67
CA ARG A 125 -18.54 11.43 -2.39
C ARG A 125 -17.73 12.38 -3.27
N HIS A 126 -16.48 12.04 -3.59
CA HIS A 126 -15.63 12.86 -4.47
C HIS A 126 -15.89 12.58 -5.96
N ARG A 127 -16.21 11.34 -6.31
CA ARG A 127 -16.48 10.92 -7.69
C ARG A 127 -17.69 9.98 -7.73
N PRO A 128 -18.93 10.51 -7.84
CA PRO A 128 -20.15 9.70 -7.83
C PRO A 128 -20.27 8.71 -9.01
N GLU A 129 -19.60 9.03 -10.12
CA GLU A 129 -19.56 8.20 -11.33
C GLU A 129 -18.61 6.98 -11.20
N LEU A 130 -17.89 6.87 -10.08
CA LEU A 130 -16.90 5.82 -9.89
C LEU A 130 -17.56 4.46 -9.66
N THR A 131 -17.22 3.48 -10.47
CA THR A 131 -17.73 2.12 -10.28
C THR A 131 -16.93 1.42 -9.18
N VAL A 132 -17.64 0.95 -8.15
CA VAL A 132 -17.07 0.21 -7.02
C VAL A 132 -17.57 -1.23 -7.03
N HIS A 133 -16.66 -2.20 -7.20
CA HIS A 133 -16.99 -3.62 -7.16
C HIS A 133 -16.50 -4.25 -5.85
N ASN A 134 -17.42 -4.72 -5.01
CA ASN A 134 -17.10 -5.43 -3.78
C ASN A 134 -17.19 -6.95 -4.00
N TRP A 135 -16.05 -7.61 -4.13
CA TRP A 135 -15.97 -9.07 -4.35
C TRP A 135 -16.17 -9.89 -3.06
N GLY A 136 -16.50 -9.25 -1.94
CA GLY A 136 -16.79 -9.89 -0.64
C GLY A 136 -18.28 -10.09 -0.33
N LYS A 137 -19.20 -9.41 -1.04
CA LYS A 137 -20.65 -9.64 -0.93
C LYS A 137 -21.09 -10.50 -2.11
N ARG A 138 -21.25 -11.81 -1.92
CA ARG A 138 -22.12 -12.58 -2.83
C ARG A 138 -23.56 -12.08 -2.64
N PRO A 139 -24.38 -12.01 -3.70
CA PRO A 139 -25.80 -11.72 -3.58
C PRO A 139 -26.50 -12.70 -2.64
#